data_AF-A0A0D0DBM2-F1
#
_entry.id   AF-A0A0D0DBM2-F1
#
_cell.length_a   1.000
_cell.length_b   1.000
_cell.length_c   1.000
_cell.angle_alpha   90.00
_cell.angle_beta   90.00
_cell.angle_gamma   90.00
#
_symmetry.space_group_name_H-M   'P 1'
#
loop_
_entity.id
_entity.type
_entity.pdbx_description
1 polymer ?
#
loop_
_entity_poly.entity_id
_entity_poly.type
_entity_poly.pdbx_seq_one_letter_code
_entity_poly.pdbx_strand_id
1 'polypeptide(L)'
;MPRHTRPGPVQDQGEEMIDLDGSDLSDGSGQEEDKEQRDQEQIMAIILPLPPDADIPALCKALSLAQRALTKTDADLHRVKKELFTLTAALPPKKRKGILNKSHSLNESIGQVAKKFAMLYRLWVIDGLFPIVNNTGVDLSSMTCWASPEAKRNAVITKLFTIMPRVLTKEIHAYKAFSSVFTSALNQERSNMLRAIKEASTLVFADKIQ
;
A
#
# COMPACT_ATOMS: atom_id res chain seq x y z
N MET A 1 -56.02 -19.65 41.13
CA MET A 1 -57.12 -18.82 40.59
C MET A 1 -56.81 -17.35 40.88
N PRO A 2 -57.23 -16.37 40.07
CA PRO A 2 -57.14 -16.26 38.61
C PRO A 2 -56.60 -14.88 38.11
N ARG A 3 -56.21 -14.91 36.82
CA ARG A 3 -56.05 -13.89 35.76
C ARG A 3 -56.55 -12.44 35.96
N HIS A 4 -55.83 -11.49 35.35
CA HIS A 4 -56.28 -10.57 34.28
C HIS A 4 -55.04 -9.73 33.83
N THR A 5 -54.48 -9.78 32.60
CA THR A 5 -54.95 -9.32 31.26
C THR A 5 -55.68 -7.97 31.35
N ARG A 6 -55.37 -6.86 30.64
CA ARG A 6 -55.04 -6.65 29.21
C ARG A 6 -54.78 -5.10 28.99
N PRO A 7 -54.92 -4.45 27.81
CA PRO A 7 -53.85 -3.81 27.01
C PRO A 7 -54.09 -2.32 26.63
N GLY A 8 -53.15 -1.72 25.88
CA GLY A 8 -53.40 -0.67 24.86
C GLY A 8 -53.72 0.76 25.37
N PRO A 9 -53.49 1.79 24.55
CA PRO A 9 -54.14 1.90 23.25
C PRO A 9 -53.20 2.13 22.06
N VAL A 10 -53.59 1.52 20.95
CA VAL A 10 -53.29 1.93 19.57
C VAL A 10 -54.17 3.15 19.28
N GLN A 11 -53.57 4.21 18.74
CA GLN A 11 -54.31 5.19 17.95
C GLN A 11 -53.87 5.08 16.50
N ASP A 12 -54.79 4.50 15.75
CA ASP A 12 -55.01 4.60 14.32
C ASP A 12 -55.55 6.00 14.00
N GLN A 13 -55.03 6.63 12.94
CA GLN A 13 -55.77 7.50 12.03
C GLN A 13 -54.85 8.08 10.95
N GLY A 14 -55.29 7.95 9.70
CA GLY A 14 -55.06 8.97 8.69
C GLY A 14 -54.22 8.53 7.51
N GLU A 15 -54.86 7.84 6.57
CA GLU A 15 -54.47 7.78 5.17
C GLU A 15 -54.25 9.20 4.61
N GLU A 16 -53.08 9.46 4.02
CA GLU A 16 -52.97 10.51 3.01
C GLU A 16 -52.18 9.95 1.82
N MET A 17 -52.96 9.73 0.76
CA MET A 17 -52.57 9.26 -0.56
C MET A 17 -51.79 10.37 -1.25
N ILE A 18 -50.48 10.22 -1.33
CA ILE A 18 -49.64 11.01 -2.25
C ILE A 18 -49.36 10.17 -3.49
N ASP A 19 -50.20 10.35 -4.51
CA ASP A 19 -49.86 10.02 -5.89
C ASP A 19 -48.70 10.94 -6.31
N LEU A 20 -47.48 10.43 -6.25
CA LEU A 20 -46.32 11.03 -6.90
C LEU A 20 -45.94 10.16 -8.08
N ASP A 21 -46.54 10.56 -9.21
CA ASP A 21 -46.09 10.40 -10.59
C ASP A 21 -44.71 9.75 -10.72
N GLY A 22 -44.75 8.44 -11.02
CA GLY A 22 -43.59 7.66 -11.40
C GLY A 22 -43.17 8.00 -12.82
N SER A 23 -42.42 9.08 -12.97
CA SER A 23 -41.66 9.40 -14.18
C SER A 23 -40.32 10.00 -13.79
N ASP A 24 -39.29 9.17 -13.73
CA ASP A 24 -38.08 9.29 -14.57
C ASP A 24 -37.07 8.26 -14.06
N LEU A 25 -37.05 7.09 -14.69
CA LEU A 25 -35.89 6.19 -14.61
C LEU A 25 -34.77 6.86 -15.41
N SER A 26 -34.08 7.80 -14.77
CA SER A 26 -32.83 8.32 -15.28
C SER A 26 -31.78 7.22 -15.16
N ASP A 27 -31.68 6.48 -16.26
CA ASP A 27 -30.61 5.59 -16.67
C ASP A 27 -29.25 6.30 -16.53
N GLY A 28 -28.66 6.20 -15.34
CA GLY A 28 -27.41 6.84 -14.97
C GLY A 28 -26.30 5.87 -14.56
N SER A 29 -26.47 4.55 -14.74
CA SER A 29 -25.46 3.58 -14.31
C SER A 29 -24.47 3.17 -15.42
N GLY A 30 -24.65 3.66 -16.65
CA GLY A 30 -23.81 3.26 -17.80
C GLY A 30 -22.58 4.12 -18.07
N GLN A 31 -22.34 5.23 -17.34
CA GLN A 31 -21.24 6.15 -17.66
C GLN A 31 -20.07 6.17 -16.66
N GLU A 32 -20.27 5.81 -15.40
CA GLU A 32 -19.19 5.81 -14.39
C GLU A 32 -18.35 4.53 -14.47
N GLU A 33 -19.00 3.36 -14.51
CA GLU A 33 -18.31 2.07 -14.67
C GLU A 33 -17.47 2.05 -15.95
N ASP A 34 -18.00 2.66 -17.00
CA ASP A 34 -17.42 2.74 -18.34
C ASP A 34 -16.20 3.69 -18.39
N LYS A 35 -16.15 4.71 -17.52
CA LYS A 35 -14.96 5.57 -17.35
C LYS A 35 -13.90 4.91 -16.51
N GLU A 36 -14.30 4.26 -15.41
CA GLU A 36 -13.39 3.62 -14.47
C GLU A 36 -12.69 2.41 -15.11
N GLN A 37 -13.43 1.64 -15.92
CA GLN A 37 -12.89 0.52 -16.69
C GLN A 37 -11.93 0.99 -17.80
N ARG A 38 -12.25 2.09 -18.50
CA ARG A 38 -11.32 2.72 -19.47
C ARG A 38 -10.06 3.27 -18.82
N ASP A 39 -10.16 3.82 -17.62
CA ASP A 39 -9.02 4.31 -16.85
C ASP A 39 -8.12 3.15 -16.40
N GLN A 40 -8.72 2.04 -15.97
CA GLN A 40 -8.00 0.83 -15.57
C GLN A 40 -7.31 0.15 -16.75
N GLU A 41 -7.97 0.06 -17.91
CA GLU A 41 -7.38 -0.42 -19.16
C GLU A 41 -6.22 0.46 -19.64
N GLN A 42 -6.34 1.79 -19.52
CA GLN A 42 -5.25 2.73 -19.84
C GLN A 42 -4.07 2.59 -18.89
N ILE A 43 -4.30 2.38 -17.59
CA ILE A 43 -3.23 2.14 -16.61
C ILE A 43 -2.53 0.81 -16.91
N MET A 44 -3.28 -0.24 -17.24
CA MET A 44 -2.70 -1.54 -17.61
C MET A 44 -1.88 -1.47 -18.91
N ALA A 45 -2.31 -0.65 -19.88
CA ALA A 45 -1.55 -0.40 -21.10
C ALA A 45 -0.23 0.35 -20.87
N ILE A 46 -0.15 1.20 -19.83
CA ILE A 46 1.08 1.91 -19.43
C ILE A 46 2.08 0.95 -18.75
N ILE A 47 1.61 -0.09 -18.07
CA ILE A 47 2.44 -1.08 -17.36
C ILE A 47 3.02 -2.12 -18.33
N LEU A 48 2.45 -2.29 -19.52
CA LEU A 48 2.96 -3.21 -20.52
C LEU A 48 4.36 -2.76 -21.01
N PRO A 49 5.39 -3.63 -20.97
CA PRO A 49 6.72 -3.26 -21.44
C PRO A 49 6.67 -2.87 -22.91
N LEU A 50 7.15 -1.66 -23.22
CA LEU A 50 7.27 -1.21 -24.61
C LEU A 50 8.30 -2.11 -25.33
N PRO A 51 8.07 -2.47 -26.61
CA PRO A 51 9.05 -3.20 -27.40
C PRO A 51 10.38 -2.43 -27.45
N PRO A 52 11.52 -3.13 -27.42
CA PRO A 52 12.84 -2.50 -27.46
C PRO A 52 13.08 -1.65 -28.74
N ASP A 53 12.31 -1.89 -29.80
CA ASP A 53 12.39 -1.20 -31.09
C ASP A 53 11.28 -0.14 -31.32
N ALA A 54 10.61 0.32 -30.26
CA ALA A 54 9.55 1.31 -30.37
C ALA A 54 10.08 2.64 -30.95
N ASP A 55 9.31 3.25 -31.87
CA ASP A 55 9.68 4.55 -32.45
C ASP A 55 9.61 5.69 -31.41
N ILE A 56 10.32 6.79 -31.70
CA ILE A 56 10.37 7.96 -30.81
C ILE A 56 8.96 8.57 -30.56
N PRO A 57 8.09 8.75 -31.57
CA PRO A 57 6.69 9.16 -31.35
C PRO A 57 5.90 8.28 -30.37
N ALA A 58 6.04 6.96 -30.44
CA ALA A 58 5.39 5.99 -29.58
C ALA A 58 5.90 6.11 -28.14
N LEU A 59 7.21 6.31 -27.95
CA LEU A 59 7.80 6.61 -26.65
C LEU A 59 7.26 7.91 -26.06
N CYS A 60 7.21 9.00 -26.84
CA CYS A 60 6.67 10.29 -26.40
C CYS A 60 5.18 10.17 -26.00
N LYS A 61 4.38 9.42 -26.76
CA LYS A 61 2.96 9.17 -26.47
C LYS A 61 2.79 8.36 -25.18
N ALA A 62 3.57 7.28 -25.02
CA ALA A 62 3.54 6.44 -23.82
C ALA A 62 3.95 7.26 -22.57
N LEU A 63 5.00 8.08 -22.68
CA LEU A 63 5.43 8.97 -21.60
C LEU A 63 4.34 9.97 -21.21
N SER A 64 3.71 10.62 -22.21
CA SER A 64 2.63 11.58 -21.96
C SER A 64 1.41 10.93 -21.29
N LEU A 65 1.10 9.68 -21.63
CA LEU A 65 0.05 8.89 -20.98
C LEU A 65 0.45 8.55 -19.54
N ALA A 66 1.67 8.06 -19.31
CA ALA A 66 2.18 7.73 -17.98
C ALA A 66 2.21 8.95 -17.05
N GLN A 67 2.67 10.10 -17.53
CA GLN A 67 2.69 11.35 -16.76
C GLN A 67 1.28 11.78 -16.36
N ARG A 68 0.32 11.72 -17.29
CA ARG A 68 -1.08 12.05 -16.99
C ARG A 68 -1.70 11.10 -15.96
N ALA A 69 -1.45 9.79 -16.10
CA ALA A 69 -1.91 8.81 -15.13
C ALA A 69 -1.32 9.09 -13.74
N LEU A 70 -0.02 9.39 -13.66
CA LEU A 70 0.65 9.77 -12.41
C LEU A 70 -0.03 10.97 -11.76
N THR A 71 -0.24 12.07 -12.51
CA THR A 71 -0.88 13.28 -11.98
C THR A 71 -2.29 13.01 -11.44
N LYS A 72 -3.07 12.16 -12.13
CA LYS A 72 -4.40 11.73 -11.68
C LYS A 72 -4.31 10.95 -10.37
N THR A 73 -3.43 9.95 -10.30
CA THR A 73 -3.26 9.14 -9.09
C THR A 73 -2.75 9.97 -7.90
N ASP A 74 -1.91 10.97 -8.14
CA ASP A 74 -1.43 11.88 -7.09
C ASP A 74 -2.56 12.76 -6.54
N ALA A 75 -3.46 13.25 -7.40
CA ALA A 75 -4.63 14.02 -6.98
C ALA A 75 -5.58 13.17 -6.12
N ASP A 76 -5.83 11.92 -6.53
CA ASP A 76 -6.66 10.98 -5.77
C ASP A 76 -6.02 10.64 -4.41
N LEU A 77 -4.70 10.39 -4.39
CA LEU A 77 -3.96 10.15 -3.16
C LEU A 77 -4.05 11.35 -2.19
N HIS A 78 -3.93 12.57 -2.71
CA HIS A 78 -4.10 13.79 -1.93
C HIS A 78 -5.51 13.94 -1.35
N ARG A 79 -6.55 13.62 -2.13
CA ARG A 79 -7.95 13.62 -1.68
C ARG A 79 -8.14 12.63 -0.54
N VAL A 80 -7.76 11.37 -0.73
CA VAL A 80 -7.90 10.31 0.28
C VAL A 80 -7.13 10.65 1.55
N LYS A 81 -5.93 11.22 1.43
CA LYS A 81 -5.14 11.67 2.59
C LYS A 81 -5.86 12.74 3.40
N LYS A 82 -6.55 13.68 2.73
CA LYS A 82 -7.36 14.73 3.38
C LYS A 82 -8.57 14.14 4.09
N GLU A 83 -9.26 13.19 3.48
CA GLU A 83 -10.40 12.49 4.08
C GLU A 83 -9.97 11.69 5.31
N LEU A 84 -8.85 10.95 5.22
CA LEU A 84 -8.29 10.21 6.33
C LEU A 84 -7.93 11.13 7.50
N PHE A 85 -7.34 12.30 7.23
CA PHE A 85 -7.04 13.28 8.26
C PHE A 85 -8.32 13.79 8.94
N THR A 86 -9.35 14.12 8.15
CA THR A 86 -10.66 14.56 8.66
C THR A 86 -11.33 13.48 9.53
N LEU A 87 -11.34 12.23 9.07
CA LEU A 87 -11.92 11.10 9.81
C LEU A 87 -11.14 10.83 11.10
N THR A 88 -9.82 10.87 11.03
CA THR A 88 -8.96 10.76 12.21
C THR A 88 -9.23 11.91 13.18
N ALA A 89 -9.47 13.12 12.67
CA ALA A 89 -9.83 14.30 13.44
C ALA A 89 -11.23 14.25 14.08
N ALA A 90 -12.10 13.32 13.68
CA ALA A 90 -13.43 13.13 14.26
C ALA A 90 -13.49 12.09 15.40
N LEU A 91 -12.46 11.25 15.59
CA LEU A 91 -12.47 10.16 16.59
C LEU A 91 -12.37 10.66 18.05
N PRO A 92 -12.84 9.96 19.08
CA PRO A 92 -12.60 10.38 20.47
C PRO A 92 -11.09 10.40 20.84
N PRO A 93 -10.57 11.44 21.53
CA PRO A 93 -9.12 11.58 21.82
C PRO A 93 -8.50 10.38 22.54
N LYS A 94 -9.27 9.75 23.44
CA LYS A 94 -8.83 8.58 24.22
C LYS A 94 -8.65 7.32 23.37
N LYS A 95 -9.49 7.09 22.35
CA LYS A 95 -9.36 5.97 21.41
C LYS A 95 -8.25 6.21 20.38
N ARG A 96 -8.03 7.47 19.96
CA ARG A 96 -6.93 7.85 19.06
C ARG A 96 -5.55 7.55 19.65
N LYS A 97 -5.28 8.00 20.88
CA LYS A 97 -3.95 7.85 21.52
C LYS A 97 -3.55 6.37 21.72
N GLY A 98 -4.48 5.53 22.19
CA GLY A 98 -4.16 4.12 22.48
C GLY A 98 -3.84 3.27 21.24
N ILE A 99 -4.57 3.49 20.14
CA ILE A 99 -4.38 2.75 18.89
C ILE A 99 -3.17 3.30 18.12
N LEU A 100 -3.03 4.64 18.05
CA LEU A 100 -1.92 5.29 17.36
C LEU A 100 -0.57 4.97 18.00
N ASN A 101 -0.48 4.93 19.33
CA ASN A 101 0.80 4.68 19.99
C ASN A 101 1.29 3.25 19.79
N LYS A 102 0.37 2.26 19.81
CA LYS A 102 0.73 0.86 19.55
C LYS A 102 1.17 0.65 18.10
N SER A 103 0.40 1.16 17.14
CA SER A 103 0.77 1.06 15.72
C SER A 103 2.04 1.85 15.40
N HIS A 104 2.27 2.99 16.04
CA HIS A 104 3.48 3.78 15.84
C HIS A 104 4.74 3.04 16.31
N SER A 105 4.72 2.46 17.53
CA SER A 105 5.85 1.69 18.05
C SER A 105 6.16 0.43 17.22
N LEU A 106 5.12 -0.23 16.70
CA LEU A 106 5.29 -1.38 15.83
C LEU A 106 5.85 -0.96 14.47
N ASN A 107 5.34 0.13 13.89
CA ASN A 107 5.83 0.65 12.62
C ASN A 107 7.29 1.11 12.70
N GLU A 108 7.67 1.74 13.81
CA GLU A 108 9.06 2.10 14.07
C GLU A 108 9.95 0.86 14.14
N SER A 109 9.52 -0.18 14.88
CA SER A 109 10.25 -1.45 14.97
C SER A 109 10.41 -2.14 13.61
N ILE A 110 9.34 -2.16 12.80
CA ILE A 110 9.36 -2.68 11.42
C ILE A 110 10.33 -1.86 10.57
N GLY A 111 10.26 -0.53 10.67
CA GLY A 111 11.13 0.38 9.93
C GLY A 111 12.61 0.18 10.26
N GLN A 112 12.94 -0.05 11.53
CA GLN A 112 14.31 -0.35 11.95
C GLN A 112 14.81 -1.67 11.36
N VAL A 113 13.98 -2.71 11.30
CA VAL A 113 14.35 -3.97 10.66
C VAL A 113 14.51 -3.79 9.15
N ALA A 114 13.59 -3.07 8.50
CA ALA A 114 13.68 -2.75 7.07
C ALA A 114 14.96 -1.99 6.73
N LYS A 115 15.33 -1.00 7.56
CA LYS A 115 16.58 -0.25 7.43
C LYS A 115 17.80 -1.15 7.57
N LYS A 116 17.87 -1.98 8.62
CA LYS A 116 18.97 -2.94 8.80
C LYS A 116 19.05 -3.91 7.63
N PHE A 117 17.92 -4.40 7.14
CA PHE A 117 17.85 -5.28 5.99
C PHE A 117 18.40 -4.60 4.73
N ALA A 118 18.02 -3.35 4.49
CA ALA A 118 18.48 -2.53 3.38
C ALA A 118 20.00 -2.32 3.41
N MET A 119 20.54 -1.97 4.58
CA MET A 119 21.95 -1.66 4.76
C MET A 119 22.85 -2.91 4.72
N LEU A 120 22.40 -4.03 5.30
CA LEU A 120 23.26 -5.20 5.52
C LEU A 120 23.13 -6.28 4.44
N TYR A 121 21.98 -6.38 3.77
CA TYR A 121 21.71 -7.53 2.92
C TYR A 121 21.26 -7.17 1.51
N ARG A 122 20.24 -6.31 1.37
CA ARG A 122 19.54 -6.12 0.09
C ARG A 122 18.96 -4.71 -0.02
N LEU A 123 19.46 -3.94 -0.98
CA LEU A 123 18.95 -2.62 -1.32
C LEU A 123 17.52 -2.62 -1.90
N TRP A 124 17.06 -3.77 -2.42
CA TRP A 124 15.79 -3.93 -3.11
C TRP A 124 14.94 -5.02 -2.45
N VAL A 125 13.62 -4.77 -2.33
CA VAL A 125 12.64 -5.82 -2.05
C VAL A 125 12.63 -6.78 -3.24
N ILE A 126 12.64 -8.09 -2.97
CA ILE A 126 12.55 -9.11 -4.01
C ILE A 126 11.08 -9.36 -4.33
N ASP A 127 10.76 -9.54 -5.61
CA ASP A 127 9.41 -9.90 -6.03
C ASP A 127 8.96 -11.21 -5.38
N GLY A 128 7.76 -11.16 -4.79
CA GLY A 128 7.20 -12.28 -4.03
C GLY A 128 7.87 -12.50 -2.67
N LEU A 129 8.57 -11.51 -2.10
CA LEU A 129 8.99 -11.57 -0.69
C LEU A 129 7.78 -11.64 0.24
N PHE A 130 6.70 -10.95 -0.14
CA PHE A 130 5.42 -10.96 0.57
C PHE A 130 4.38 -11.79 -0.21
N PRO A 131 3.49 -12.52 0.48
CA PRO A 131 3.44 -12.69 1.93
C PRO A 131 4.59 -13.56 2.46
N ILE A 132 5.16 -13.17 3.60
CA ILE A 132 6.17 -13.99 4.27
C ILE A 132 5.44 -15.14 4.94
N VAL A 133 5.74 -16.38 4.55
CA VAL A 133 5.01 -17.56 5.03
C VAL A 133 5.57 -18.04 6.36
N ASN A 134 6.88 -18.26 6.47
CA ASN A 134 7.59 -18.69 7.68
C ASN A 134 9.11 -18.54 7.48
N ASN A 135 9.90 -18.69 8.55
CA ASN A 135 11.34 -18.90 8.40
C ASN A 135 11.57 -20.27 7.73
N THR A 136 12.27 -20.27 6.61
CA THR A 136 12.57 -21.47 5.83
C THR A 136 13.78 -22.24 6.35
N GLY A 137 14.55 -21.65 7.27
CA GLY A 137 15.69 -22.33 7.92
C GLY A 137 16.80 -22.70 6.95
N VAL A 138 16.91 -21.99 5.81
CA VAL A 138 17.89 -22.29 4.78
C VAL A 138 19.30 -22.02 5.30
N ASP A 139 20.21 -22.97 5.12
CA ASP A 139 21.62 -22.72 5.37
C ASP A 139 22.16 -21.69 4.36
N LEU A 140 22.45 -20.49 4.88
CA LEU A 140 22.98 -19.37 4.11
C LEU A 140 24.44 -19.58 3.67
N SER A 141 25.12 -20.57 4.25
CA SER A 141 26.51 -20.92 3.94
C SER A 141 26.59 -21.86 2.74
N SER A 142 25.51 -22.58 2.42
CA SER A 142 25.45 -23.49 1.29
C SER A 142 25.37 -22.72 -0.04
N MET A 143 26.16 -23.12 -1.02
CA MET A 143 26.04 -22.57 -2.39
C MET A 143 24.67 -22.85 -3.02
N THR A 144 23.98 -23.91 -2.59
CA THR A 144 22.67 -24.28 -3.14
C THR A 144 21.57 -23.27 -2.80
N CYS A 145 21.74 -22.44 -1.76
CA CYS A 145 20.76 -21.43 -1.39
C CYS A 145 20.62 -20.29 -2.41
N TRP A 146 21.53 -20.20 -3.39
CA TRP A 146 21.48 -19.23 -4.49
C TRP A 146 21.22 -19.87 -5.87
N ALA A 147 20.96 -21.18 -5.94
CA ALA A 147 20.89 -21.91 -7.20
C ALA A 147 19.62 -21.63 -8.02
N SER A 148 18.47 -21.46 -7.37
CA SER A 148 17.19 -21.20 -8.02
C SER A 148 16.53 -19.91 -7.51
N PRO A 149 15.63 -19.28 -8.28
CA PRO A 149 14.88 -18.10 -7.81
C PRO A 149 14.15 -18.34 -6.48
N GLU A 150 13.59 -19.54 -6.29
CA GLU A 150 12.94 -19.94 -5.05
C GLU A 150 13.94 -20.09 -3.89
N ALA A 151 15.08 -20.75 -4.12
CA ALA A 151 16.14 -20.86 -3.13
C ALA A 151 16.65 -19.48 -2.70
N LYS A 152 16.85 -18.56 -3.67
CA LYS A 152 17.24 -17.17 -3.41
C LYS A 152 16.21 -16.46 -2.54
N ARG A 153 14.91 -16.62 -2.84
CA ARG A 153 13.82 -16.06 -2.03
C ARG A 153 13.86 -16.60 -0.61
N ASN A 154 13.98 -17.92 -0.45
CA ASN A 154 14.02 -18.58 0.86
C ASN A 154 15.26 -18.17 1.67
N ALA A 155 16.42 -18.03 1.03
CA ALA A 155 17.63 -17.50 1.66
C ALA A 155 17.43 -16.06 2.14
N VAL A 156 16.74 -15.24 1.35
CA VAL A 156 16.45 -13.84 1.70
C VAL A 156 15.45 -13.75 2.86
N ILE A 157 14.41 -14.58 2.86
CA ILE A 157 13.49 -14.72 3.99
C ILE A 157 14.29 -15.12 5.24
N THR A 158 15.15 -16.14 5.15
CA THR A 158 15.99 -16.55 6.28
C THR A 158 16.86 -15.40 6.81
N LYS A 159 17.52 -14.62 5.93
CA LYS A 159 18.27 -13.40 6.32
C LYS A 159 17.41 -12.34 6.98
N LEU A 160 16.15 -12.19 6.58
CA LEU A 160 15.24 -11.26 7.25
C LEU A 160 14.95 -11.73 8.69
N PHE A 161 14.70 -13.02 8.89
CA PHE A 161 14.45 -13.59 10.21
C PHE A 161 15.68 -13.54 11.13
N THR A 162 16.92 -13.53 10.62
CA THR A 162 18.13 -13.41 11.47
C THR A 162 18.27 -12.05 12.15
N ILE A 163 17.78 -10.97 11.52
CA ILE A 163 17.82 -9.61 12.10
C ILE A 163 16.50 -9.18 12.73
N MET A 164 15.44 -9.97 12.57
CA MET A 164 14.13 -9.65 13.09
C MET A 164 14.04 -9.97 14.60
N PRO A 165 13.66 -9.02 15.46
CA PRO A 165 13.39 -9.33 16.86
C PRO A 165 12.27 -10.35 17.00
N ARG A 166 12.38 -11.28 17.96
CA ARG A 166 11.38 -12.33 18.21
C ARG A 166 9.96 -11.80 18.44
N VAL A 167 9.85 -10.61 19.02
CA VAL A 167 8.57 -9.92 19.24
C VAL A 167 7.91 -9.60 17.90
N LEU A 168 8.70 -9.14 16.92
CA LEU A 168 8.20 -8.76 15.60
C LEU A 168 7.88 -9.97 14.73
N THR A 169 8.53 -11.11 14.98
CA THR A 169 8.24 -12.37 14.28
C THR A 169 6.79 -12.83 14.43
N LYS A 170 6.16 -12.57 15.59
CA LYS A 170 4.73 -12.90 15.80
C LYS A 170 3.80 -11.96 15.02
N GLU A 171 4.22 -10.71 14.87
CA GLU A 171 3.46 -9.65 14.22
C GLU A 171 3.54 -9.73 12.69
N ILE A 172 4.48 -10.47 12.12
CA ILE A 172 4.68 -10.57 10.66
C ILE A 172 3.45 -11.08 9.91
N HIS A 173 2.66 -11.95 10.55
CA HIS A 173 1.40 -12.48 10.02
C HIS A 173 0.17 -11.76 10.59
N ALA A 174 0.25 -11.28 11.84
CA ALA A 174 -0.88 -10.66 12.52
C ALA A 174 -1.11 -9.21 12.07
N TYR A 175 -0.03 -8.48 11.77
CA TYR A 175 -0.10 -7.07 11.42
C TYR A 175 -0.30 -6.88 9.92
N LYS A 176 -1.55 -6.59 9.52
CA LYS A 176 -1.95 -6.44 8.11
C LYS A 176 -1.11 -5.42 7.33
N ALA A 177 -0.59 -4.38 8.00
CA ALA A 177 0.21 -3.34 7.35
C ALA A 177 1.72 -3.65 7.33
N PHE A 178 2.16 -4.82 7.80
CA PHE A 178 3.57 -5.18 7.91
C PHE A 178 4.32 -5.00 6.59
N SER A 179 3.81 -5.61 5.51
CA SER A 179 4.44 -5.57 4.18
C SER A 179 4.56 -4.15 3.64
N SER A 180 3.50 -3.35 3.79
CA SER A 180 3.46 -1.95 3.37
C SER A 180 4.46 -1.09 4.13
N VAL A 181 4.46 -1.18 5.47
CA VAL A 181 5.37 -0.41 6.33
C VAL A 181 6.82 -0.80 6.10
N PHE A 182 7.11 -2.10 5.99
CA PHE A 182 8.44 -2.61 5.69
C PHE A 182 8.95 -2.10 4.33
N THR A 183 8.13 -2.22 3.29
CA THR A 183 8.48 -1.80 1.93
C THR A 183 8.68 -0.29 1.85
N SER A 184 7.82 0.48 2.51
CA SER A 184 7.94 1.94 2.60
C SER A 184 9.25 2.36 3.28
N ALA A 185 9.55 1.79 4.45
CA ALA A 185 10.77 2.10 5.18
C ALA A 185 12.04 1.69 4.40
N LEU A 186 12.01 0.54 3.72
CA LEU A 186 13.11 0.09 2.87
C LEU A 186 13.34 1.06 1.70
N ASN A 187 12.28 1.46 1.01
CA ASN A 187 12.37 2.41 -0.10
C ASN A 187 12.86 3.79 0.34
N GLN A 188 12.45 4.23 1.54
CA GLN A 188 12.96 5.47 2.13
C GLN A 188 14.46 5.35 2.41
N GLU A 189 14.92 4.26 3.02
CA GLU A 189 16.34 4.06 3.31
C GLU A 189 17.17 3.96 2.02
N ARG A 190 16.65 3.27 0.99
CA ARG A 190 17.26 3.24 -0.35
C ARG A 190 17.44 4.66 -0.90
N SER A 191 16.40 5.48 -0.83
CA SER A 191 16.43 6.85 -1.32
C SER A 191 17.46 7.70 -0.57
N ASN A 192 17.57 7.50 0.75
CA ASN A 192 18.58 8.13 1.58
C ASN A 192 20.00 7.70 1.18
N MET A 193 20.25 6.40 0.99
CA MET A 193 21.55 5.89 0.56
C MET A 193 21.95 6.42 -0.83
N LEU A 194 21.03 6.41 -1.79
CA LEU A 194 21.28 6.95 -3.14
C LEU A 194 21.58 8.44 -3.12
N ARG A 195 20.88 9.21 -2.26
CA ARG A 195 21.16 10.63 -2.05
C ARG A 195 22.57 10.84 -1.49
N ALA A 196 22.95 10.10 -0.46
CA ALA A 196 24.28 10.20 0.14
C ALA A 196 25.39 9.86 -0.87
N ILE A 197 25.20 8.82 -1.70
CA ILE A 197 26.14 8.48 -2.78
C ILE A 197 26.24 9.61 -3.80
N LYS A 198 25.10 10.19 -4.21
CA LYS A 198 25.08 11.32 -5.15
C LYS A 198 25.86 12.51 -4.58
N GLU A 199 25.59 12.90 -3.35
CA GLU A 199 26.28 14.01 -2.66
C GLU A 199 27.78 13.76 -2.52
N ALA A 200 28.18 12.54 -2.15
CA ALA A 200 29.59 12.15 -2.07
C ALA A 200 30.27 12.19 -3.45
N SER A 201 29.59 11.70 -4.50
CA SER A 201 30.13 11.74 -5.86
C SER A 201 30.34 13.17 -6.36
N THR A 202 29.40 14.09 -6.07
CA THR A 202 29.56 15.49 -6.44
C THR A 202 30.76 16.13 -5.76
N LEU A 203 31.07 15.76 -4.52
CA LEU A 203 32.25 16.24 -3.81
C LEU A 203 33.55 15.71 -4.43
N VAL A 204 33.61 14.40 -4.74
CA VAL A 204 34.81 13.76 -5.29
C VAL A 204 35.12 14.23 -6.71
N PHE A 205 34.09 14.52 -7.50
CA PHE A 205 34.24 14.91 -8.91
C PHE A 205 34.15 16.42 -9.17
N ALA A 206 33.96 17.25 -8.12
CA ALA A 206 33.93 18.70 -8.25
C ALA A 206 35.25 19.30 -8.79
N ASP A 207 36.40 18.70 -8.43
CA ASP A 207 37.73 19.22 -8.80
C ASP A 207 38.29 18.66 -10.12
N LYS A 208 37.52 17.86 -10.87
CA LYS A 208 37.97 17.28 -12.16
C LYS A 208 37.45 18.02 -13.40
N ILE A 209 36.82 19.18 -13.21
CA ILE A 209 36.35 20.06 -14.28
C ILE A 209 37.01 21.44 -14.09
N GLN A 210 38.32 21.49 -14.29
CA GLN A 210 39.09 22.72 -14.51
C GLN A 210 40.23 22.41 -15.46
#